data_AF-A0A7V0RLA5-F1
#
_entry.id   AF-A0A7V0RLA5-F1
#
_cell.length_a   1.000
_cell.length_b   1.000
_cell.length_c   1.000
_cell.angle_alpha   90.00
_cell.angle_beta   90.00
_cell.angle_gamma   90.00
#
_symmetry.space_group_name_H-M   'P 1'
#
loop_
_entity.id
_entity.type
_entity.pdbx_description
1 polymer ?
#
loop_
_entity_poly.entity_id
_entity_poly.type
_entity_poly.pdbx_seq_one_letter_code
_entity_poly.pdbx_strand_id
1 'polypeptide(L)'
;MWPAKRATGVTEPRKPLLAVDEARSRVLAGLEPVGIETIPLEEGHGRVLAQGVAACITQPPFDASAMDGYAVRAADLGGMPCDLCVIGDAGAGHPFEARVGAGQAVRIFTGGAVPEGADAVVM
;
A
#
# COMPACT_ATOMS: atom_id res chain seq x y z
N MET A 1 51.04 3.99 -33.25
CA MET A 1 52.04 2.89 -33.37
C MET A 1 52.87 2.91 -32.09
N TRP A 2 52.55 2.04 -31.13
CA TRP A 2 53.24 1.96 -29.82
C TRP A 2 54.35 0.91 -29.90
N PRO A 3 55.59 1.16 -29.45
CA PRO A 3 56.68 0.20 -29.60
C PRO A 3 56.53 -0.95 -28.61
N ALA A 4 56.54 -2.18 -29.12
CA ALA A 4 56.52 -3.39 -28.31
C ALA A 4 57.88 -3.59 -27.61
N LYS A 5 57.91 -3.46 -26.28
CA LYS A 5 59.05 -3.90 -25.48
C LYS A 5 59.03 -5.43 -25.42
N ARG A 6 60.07 -6.09 -25.95
CA ARG A 6 60.26 -7.53 -25.81
C ARG A 6 60.52 -7.87 -24.34
N ALA A 7 59.62 -8.63 -23.72
CA ALA A 7 59.78 -9.14 -22.37
C ALA A 7 60.59 -10.43 -22.40
N THR A 8 61.92 -10.33 -22.22
CA THR A 8 62.74 -11.44 -21.72
C THR A 8 62.71 -11.36 -20.20
N GLY A 9 61.78 -12.07 -19.57
CA GLY A 9 61.68 -12.16 -18.12
C GLY A 9 60.93 -13.45 -17.78
N VAL A 10 61.59 -14.30 -16.99
CA VAL A 10 61.03 -15.53 -16.42
C VAL A 10 59.63 -15.22 -15.88
N THR A 11 58.61 -15.87 -16.44
CA THR A 11 57.23 -15.75 -15.95
C THR A 11 57.15 -16.45 -14.62
N GLU A 12 57.35 -15.71 -13.52
CA GLU A 12 56.92 -16.20 -12.21
C GLU A 12 55.45 -16.63 -12.31
N PRO A 13 55.07 -17.78 -11.71
CA PRO A 13 53.69 -18.25 -11.79
C PRO A 13 52.79 -17.16 -11.23
N ARG A 14 51.94 -16.61 -12.10
CA ARG A 14 50.98 -15.57 -11.73
C ARG A 14 50.11 -16.15 -10.63
N LYS A 15 50.11 -15.49 -9.46
CA LYS A 15 49.26 -15.88 -8.32
C LYS A 15 47.83 -16.10 -8.85
N PRO A 16 47.19 -17.26 -8.58
CA PRO A 16 45.89 -17.57 -9.14
C PRO A 16 44.90 -16.46 -8.78
N LEU A 17 44.07 -16.07 -9.76
CA LEU A 17 43.06 -15.05 -9.57
C LEU A 17 42.04 -15.53 -8.53
N LEU A 18 41.61 -14.61 -7.66
CA LEU A 18 40.56 -14.89 -6.70
C LEU A 18 39.25 -15.24 -7.43
N ALA A 19 38.50 -16.20 -6.89
CA ALA A 19 37.13 -16.44 -7.33
C ALA A 19 36.28 -15.17 -7.08
N VAL A 20 35.34 -14.88 -7.98
CA VAL A 20 34.51 -13.68 -7.92
C VAL A 20 33.73 -13.59 -6.60
N ASP A 21 33.17 -14.71 -6.12
CA ASP A 21 32.41 -14.75 -4.87
C ASP A 21 33.29 -14.49 -3.64
N GLU A 22 34.54 -14.98 -3.67
CA GLU A 22 35.49 -14.73 -2.59
C GLU A 22 35.93 -13.26 -2.59
N ALA A 23 36.17 -12.68 -3.77
CA ALA A 23 36.50 -11.26 -3.89
C ALA A 23 35.33 -10.37 -3.41
N ARG A 24 34.09 -10.70 -3.81
CA ARG A 24 32.88 -10.00 -3.37
C ARG A 24 32.70 -10.08 -1.86
N SER A 25 32.86 -11.26 -1.27
CA SER A 25 32.73 -11.47 0.18
C SER A 25 33.74 -10.63 0.96
N ARG A 26 35.00 -10.58 0.50
CA ARG A 26 36.05 -9.76 1.12
C ARG A 26 35.74 -8.26 1.05
N VAL A 27 35.19 -7.79 -0.08
CA VAL A 27 34.77 -6.38 -0.22
C VAL A 27 33.63 -6.08 0.76
N LEU A 28 32.58 -6.89 0.76
CA LEU A 28 31.41 -6.69 1.62
C LEU A 28 31.76 -6.77 3.11
N ALA A 29 32.71 -7.62 3.50
CA ALA A 29 33.14 -7.76 4.89
C ALA A 29 33.81 -6.51 5.48
N GLY A 30 34.27 -5.57 4.65
CA GLY A 30 34.85 -4.31 5.09
C GLY A 30 33.89 -3.11 5.04
N LEU A 31 32.63 -3.32 4.67
CA LEU A 31 31.63 -2.26 4.56
C LEU A 31 30.79 -2.20 5.83
N GLU A 32 30.56 -0.98 6.31
CA GLU A 32 29.58 -0.68 7.35
C GLU A 32 28.38 0.02 6.73
N PRO A 33 27.15 -0.22 7.23
CA PRO A 33 25.98 0.56 6.84
C PRO A 33 26.22 2.06 7.06
N VAL A 34 25.71 2.88 6.14
CA VAL A 34 25.71 4.34 6.33
C VAL A 34 24.71 4.74 7.42
N GLY A 35 24.84 5.96 7.92
CA GLY A 35 23.91 6.54 8.90
C GLY A 35 22.49 6.68 8.36
N ILE A 36 21.58 7.03 9.26
CA ILE A 36 20.16 7.24 8.98
C ILE A 36 19.86 8.73 9.03
N GLU A 37 18.99 9.18 8.15
CA GLU A 37 18.42 10.53 8.17
C GLU A 37 16.91 10.48 8.00
N THR A 38 16.23 11.53 8.48
CA THR A 38 14.81 11.75 8.21
C THR A 38 14.71 12.83 7.14
N ILE A 39 14.07 12.50 6.03
CA ILE A 39 13.91 13.37 4.86
C ILE A 39 12.43 13.52 4.51
N PRO A 40 12.05 14.57 3.76
CA PRO A 40 10.73 14.68 3.16
C PRO A 40 10.43 13.51 2.20
N LEU A 41 9.14 13.17 2.04
CA LEU A 41 8.72 12.02 1.22
C LEU A 41 9.08 12.19 -0.26
N GLU A 42 8.99 13.42 -0.76
CA GLU A 42 9.33 13.82 -2.12
C GLU A 42 10.80 13.58 -2.48
N GLU A 43 11.70 13.52 -1.48
CA GLU A 43 13.13 13.22 -1.65
C GLU A 43 13.44 11.73 -1.44
N GLY A 44 12.43 10.92 -1.10
CA GLY A 44 12.59 9.50 -0.77
C GLY A 44 12.85 8.60 -1.98
N HIS A 45 12.60 9.07 -3.20
CA HIS A 45 12.78 8.25 -4.40
C HIS A 45 14.25 7.81 -4.56
N GLY A 46 14.48 6.50 -4.69
CA GLY A 46 15.83 5.91 -4.79
C GLY A 46 16.56 5.73 -3.46
N ARG A 47 15.96 6.11 -2.33
CA ARG A 47 16.48 5.84 -0.98
C ARG A 47 16.08 4.45 -0.51
N VAL A 48 16.73 3.99 0.56
CA VAL A 48 16.42 2.72 1.24
C VAL A 48 15.85 3.04 2.62
N LEU A 49 14.74 2.40 2.98
CA LEU A 49 14.15 2.55 4.30
C LEU A 49 15.13 2.07 5.39
N ALA A 50 15.33 2.91 6.39
CA ALA A 50 16.18 2.58 7.53
C ALA A 50 15.54 1.56 8.49
N GLN A 51 14.21 1.53 8.55
CA GLN A 51 13.42 0.63 9.39
C GLN A 51 12.05 0.36 8.77
N GLY A 52 11.32 -0.63 9.28
CA GLY A 52 9.95 -0.91 8.86
C GLY A 52 9.01 0.27 9.13
N VAL A 53 8.02 0.47 8.24
CA VAL A 53 7.01 1.52 8.35
C VAL A 53 5.66 0.86 8.64
N ALA A 54 5.13 1.08 9.84
CA ALA A 54 3.82 0.59 10.23
C ALA A 54 2.72 1.61 9.89
N ALA A 55 1.52 1.14 9.56
CA ALA A 55 0.37 2.00 9.38
C ALA A 55 -0.04 2.63 10.73
N CYS A 56 -0.21 3.95 10.75
CA CYS A 56 -0.63 4.67 11.95
C CYS A 56 -2.16 4.75 12.11
N ILE A 57 -2.90 4.41 11.06
CA ILE A 57 -4.37 4.46 11.01
C ILE A 57 -4.92 3.27 10.23
N THR A 58 -6.17 2.89 10.52
CA THR A 58 -6.97 2.04 9.64
C THR A 58 -7.43 2.87 8.45
N GLN A 59 -7.33 2.31 7.24
CA GLN A 59 -7.79 2.96 6.01
C GLN A 59 -8.64 1.98 5.19
N PRO A 60 -9.93 2.25 4.95
CA PRO A 60 -10.69 3.42 5.43
C PRO A 60 -10.90 3.42 6.95
N PRO A 61 -11.09 4.58 7.60
CA PRO A 61 -11.30 4.67 9.05
C PRO A 61 -12.74 4.36 9.48
N PHE A 62 -13.62 4.01 8.52
CA PHE A 62 -15.02 3.66 8.70
C PHE A 62 -15.43 2.65 7.62
N ASP A 63 -16.60 2.01 7.80
CA ASP A 63 -17.20 1.16 6.78
C ASP A 63 -17.66 2.03 5.60
N ALA A 64 -16.93 1.94 4.49
CA ALA A 64 -17.15 2.76 3.30
C ALA A 64 -17.90 1.97 2.24
N SER A 65 -18.84 2.61 1.55
CA SER A 65 -19.48 1.99 0.40
C SER A 65 -18.49 1.77 -0.74
N ALA A 66 -18.42 0.54 -1.24
CA ALA A 66 -17.57 0.18 -2.37
C ALA A 66 -18.13 0.63 -3.73
N MET A 67 -19.41 1.04 -3.76
CA MET A 67 -20.17 1.33 -4.97
C MET A 67 -21.35 2.26 -4.67
N ASP A 68 -21.95 2.83 -5.70
CA ASP A 68 -23.19 3.59 -5.57
C ASP A 68 -24.37 2.63 -5.41
N GLY A 69 -25.36 3.03 -4.62
CA GLY A 69 -26.54 2.19 -4.38
C GLY A 69 -27.39 2.70 -3.22
N TYR A 70 -27.98 1.76 -2.50
CA TYR A 70 -28.77 2.04 -1.30
C TYR A 70 -28.22 1.27 -0.11
N ALA A 71 -27.84 2.00 0.94
CA ALA A 71 -27.52 1.44 2.24
C ALA A 71 -28.82 1.00 2.92
N VAL A 72 -28.90 -0.28 3.26
CA VAL A 72 -30.10 -0.93 3.77
C VAL A 72 -29.75 -1.84 4.94
N ARG A 73 -30.80 -2.29 5.63
CA ARG A 73 -30.72 -3.44 6.53
C ARG A 73 -30.97 -4.70 5.73
N ALA A 74 -30.01 -5.63 5.69
CA ALA A 74 -30.14 -6.90 5.00
C ALA A 74 -31.35 -7.71 5.48
N ALA A 75 -31.72 -7.56 6.76
CA ALA A 75 -32.90 -8.18 7.35
C ALA A 75 -34.22 -7.75 6.69
N ASP A 76 -34.27 -6.56 6.09
CA ASP A 76 -35.47 -6.05 5.42
C ASP A 76 -35.63 -6.62 3.99
N LEU A 77 -34.65 -7.40 3.50
CA LEU A 77 -34.65 -8.01 2.17
C LEU A 77 -35.23 -9.45 2.12
N GLY A 78 -35.74 -9.97 3.24
CA GLY A 78 -36.16 -11.38 3.35
C GLY A 78 -37.41 -11.78 2.56
N GLY A 79 -38.22 -10.82 2.11
CA GLY A 79 -39.43 -11.05 1.31
C GLY A 79 -39.43 -10.18 0.07
N MET A 80 -39.05 -10.74 -1.08
CA MET A 80 -39.00 -10.01 -2.35
C MET A 80 -40.31 -10.18 -3.14
N PRO A 81 -40.83 -9.11 -3.78
CA PRO A 81 -40.33 -7.74 -3.77
C PRO A 81 -40.53 -7.06 -2.39
N CYS A 82 -39.58 -6.22 -2.00
CA CYS A 82 -39.65 -5.40 -0.80
C CYS A 82 -39.62 -3.91 -1.17
N ASP A 83 -40.46 -3.12 -0.50
CA ASP A 83 -40.46 -1.67 -0.64
C ASP A 83 -39.77 -1.04 0.57
N LEU A 84 -38.80 -0.16 0.32
CA LEU A 84 -38.06 0.57 1.36
C LEU A 84 -38.23 2.08 1.17
N CYS A 85 -38.38 2.80 2.27
CA CYS A 85 -38.47 4.25 2.28
C CYS A 85 -37.06 4.87 2.25
N VAL A 86 -36.73 5.59 1.18
CA VAL A 86 -35.48 6.34 1.12
C VAL A 86 -35.59 7.58 2.00
N ILE A 87 -34.78 7.66 3.06
CA ILE A 87 -34.84 8.72 4.08
C ILE A 87 -33.74 9.78 3.96
N GLY A 88 -32.84 9.64 2.99
CA GLY A 88 -31.76 10.59 2.78
C GLY A 88 -30.67 10.07 1.85
N ASP A 89 -29.57 10.82 1.83
CA ASP A 89 -28.38 10.60 1.01
C ASP A 89 -27.11 10.58 1.87
N ALA A 90 -26.14 9.73 1.53
CA ALA A 90 -24.81 9.67 2.12
C ALA A 90 -23.73 9.76 1.03
N GLY A 91 -23.02 10.89 0.97
CA GLY A 91 -21.93 11.14 0.03
C GLY A 91 -20.56 11.00 0.67
N ALA A 92 -19.52 10.90 -0.16
CA ALA A 92 -18.13 10.98 0.32
C ALA A 92 -17.90 12.34 1.01
N GLY A 93 -17.43 12.32 2.26
CA GLY A 93 -17.26 13.52 3.09
C GLY A 93 -18.56 14.15 3.60
N HIS A 94 -19.73 13.59 3.25
CA HIS A 94 -21.06 14.05 3.63
C HIS A 94 -21.87 12.87 4.19
N PRO A 95 -21.55 12.40 5.42
CA PRO A 95 -22.24 11.26 6.02
C PRO A 95 -23.71 11.60 6.32
N PHE A 96 -24.55 10.56 6.32
CA PHE A 96 -25.90 10.66 6.84
C PHE A 96 -25.87 10.42 8.35
N GLU A 97 -26.29 11.42 9.12
CA GLU A 97 -26.11 11.47 10.58
C GLU A 97 -27.18 10.69 11.38
N ALA A 98 -28.24 10.21 10.72
CA ALA A 98 -29.31 9.46 11.38
C ALA A 98 -29.17 7.96 11.13
N ARG A 99 -29.87 7.18 11.96
CA ARG A 99 -29.88 5.72 11.89
C ARG A 99 -30.88 5.22 10.84
N VAL A 100 -30.48 4.23 10.05
CA VAL A 100 -31.37 3.47 9.15
C VAL A 100 -32.18 2.46 9.98
N GLY A 101 -33.49 2.66 10.04
CA GLY A 101 -34.45 1.80 10.71
C GLY A 101 -35.06 0.73 9.81
N ALA A 102 -36.07 0.00 10.34
CA ALA A 102 -36.80 -1.02 9.58
C ALA A 102 -37.57 -0.41 8.41
N GLY A 103 -37.47 -1.04 7.24
CA GLY A 103 -38.12 -0.58 6.02
C GLY A 103 -37.55 0.73 5.48
N GLN A 104 -36.35 1.13 5.91
CA GLN A 104 -35.70 2.37 5.49
C GLN A 104 -34.43 2.07 4.70
N ALA A 105 -34.08 3.02 3.82
CA ALA A 105 -32.87 3.00 3.03
C ALA A 105 -32.27 4.41 2.96
N VAL A 106 -30.96 4.50 2.76
CA VAL A 106 -30.26 5.75 2.44
C VAL A 106 -29.58 5.56 1.10
N ARG A 107 -29.78 6.48 0.16
CA ARG A 107 -29.01 6.45 -1.09
C ARG A 107 -27.56 6.76 -0.76
N ILE A 108 -26.63 5.90 -1.14
CA ILE A 108 -25.21 6.03 -0.80
C ILE A 108 -24.36 6.02 -2.06
N PHE A 109 -23.30 6.81 -2.04
CA PHE A 109 -22.32 6.90 -3.12
C PHE A 109 -21.00 6.24 -2.71
N THR A 110 -20.21 5.87 -3.71
CA THR A 110 -18.88 5.28 -3.55
C THR A 110 -18.01 6.13 -2.63
N GLY A 111 -17.43 5.52 -1.60
CA GLY A 111 -16.64 6.19 -0.56
C GLY A 111 -17.46 6.90 0.52
N GLY A 112 -18.80 6.93 0.41
CA GLY A 112 -19.68 7.37 1.49
C GLY A 112 -19.59 6.45 2.70
N ALA A 113 -19.67 7.02 3.90
CA ALA A 113 -19.72 6.24 5.14
C ALA A 113 -21.07 5.52 5.22
N VAL A 114 -21.06 4.21 5.48
CA VAL A 114 -22.27 3.41 5.70
C VAL A 114 -22.97 3.95 6.95
N PRO A 115 -24.24 4.39 6.85
CA PRO A 115 -24.94 4.96 7.99
C PRO A 115 -25.20 3.94 9.09
N GLU A 116 -25.30 4.40 10.33
CA GLU A 116 -25.62 3.53 11.45
C GLU A 116 -26.92 2.74 11.17
N GLY A 117 -26.92 1.46 11.50
CA GLY A 117 -28.08 0.58 11.33
C GLY A 117 -28.13 -0.13 9.99
N ALA A 118 -27.50 0.38 8.93
CA ALA A 118 -27.31 -0.36 7.68
C ALA A 118 -26.14 -1.35 7.79
N ASP A 119 -26.26 -2.50 7.13
CA ASP A 119 -25.25 -3.57 7.10
C ASP A 119 -25.03 -4.13 5.68
N ALA A 120 -25.71 -3.56 4.68
CA ALA A 120 -25.55 -3.92 3.27
C ALA A 120 -25.76 -2.72 2.35
N VAL A 121 -25.20 -2.81 1.14
CA VAL A 121 -25.43 -1.87 0.03
C VAL A 121 -25.94 -2.66 -1.17
N VAL A 122 -27.03 -2.20 -1.79
CA VAL A 122 -27.67 -2.84 -2.95
C VAL A 122 -27.62 -1.92 -4.18
N MET A 123 -27.35 -2.50 -5.36
CA MET A 123 -27.34 -1.87 -6.70
C MET A 123 -28.51 -2.37 -7.55
#